data_AF-A0AAD2CC83-F1
#
_entry.id   AF-A0AAD2CC83-F1
#
_cell.length_a   1.000
_cell.length_b   1.000
_cell.length_c   1.000
_cell.angle_alpha   90.00
_cell.angle_beta   90.00
_cell.angle_gamma   90.00
#
_symmetry.space_group_name_H-M   'P 1'
#
loop_
_entity.id
_entity.type
_entity.pdbx_description
1 polymer ?
#
loop_
_entity_poly.entity_id
_entity_poly.type
_entity_poly.pdbx_seq_one_letter_code
_entity_poly.pdbx_strand_id
1 'polypeptide(L)'
;MRAAVKPDGEEYYEYILCYVDDILCMSMKAKEVMEGIGKLFKFKKRKIELPESYLGARLDGVDMWTMSSYDYVVAAVKNVKETLKGNTKWKLPKNAPTPMTSAYEPEMDGSS
;
A
#
# COMPACT_ATOMS: atom_id res chain seq x y z
N MET A 1 -14.43 12.96 -8.95
CA MET A 1 -13.59 12.71 -10.15
C MET A 1 -13.81 13.87 -11.10
N ARG A 2 -12.73 14.52 -11.57
CA ARG A 2 -12.79 15.65 -12.50
C ARG A 2 -11.73 15.46 -13.58
N ALA A 3 -12.07 15.66 -14.85
CA ALA A 3 -11.09 15.65 -15.93
C ALA A 3 -10.24 16.92 -15.86
N ALA A 4 -8.93 16.77 -16.07
CA ALA A 4 -7.96 17.85 -16.07
C ALA A 4 -6.87 17.58 -17.13
N VAL A 5 -6.15 18.64 -17.51
CA VAL A 5 -5.07 18.54 -18.49
C VAL A 5 -3.78 18.98 -17.82
N LYS A 6 -2.73 18.15 -17.92
CA LYS A 6 -1.39 18.49 -17.42
C LYS A 6 -0.82 19.65 -18.24
N PRO A 7 0.20 20.37 -17.73
CA PRO A 7 0.90 21.39 -18.52
C PRO A 7 1.46 20.85 -19.85
N ASP A 8 1.79 19.56 -19.87
CA ASP A 8 2.34 18.87 -21.05
C ASP A 8 1.26 18.42 -22.05
N GLY A 9 -0.02 18.76 -21.82
CA GLY A 9 -1.14 18.44 -22.70
C GLY A 9 -1.78 17.07 -22.47
N GLU A 10 -1.22 16.25 -21.58
CA GLU A 10 -1.78 14.93 -21.25
C GLU A 10 -3.05 15.06 -20.41
N GLU A 11 -4.13 14.40 -20.84
CA GLU A 11 -5.38 14.32 -20.09
C GLU A 11 -5.21 13.37 -18.89
N TYR A 12 -5.65 13.82 -17.72
CA TYR A 12 -5.65 13.01 -16.50
C TYR A 12 -6.91 13.29 -15.69
N TYR A 13 -7.22 12.39 -14.77
CA TYR A 13 -8.34 12.57 -13.86
C TYR A 13 -7.84 12.95 -12.48
N GLU A 14 -8.42 14.02 -11.93
CA GLU A 14 -8.24 14.41 -10.54
C GLU A 14 -9.21 13.66 -9.64
N TYR A 15 -8.68 13.19 -8.52
CA TYR A 15 -9.41 12.42 -7.53
C TYR A 15 -9.15 12.94 -6.12
N ILE A 16 -10.18 12.85 -5.30
CA ILE A 16 -10.08 13.00 -3.85
C ILE A 16 -10.66 11.70 -3.27
N LEU A 17 -9.83 10.98 -2.55
CA LEU A 17 -10.17 9.75 -1.85
C LEU A 17 -10.30 10.10 -0.36
N CYS A 18 -11.51 10.00 0.18
CA CYS A 18 -11.76 10.20 1.61
C CYS A 18 -12.01 8.86 2.28
N TYR A 19 -11.24 8.54 3.32
CA TYR A 19 -11.43 7.34 4.13
C TYR A 19 -11.34 7.66 5.61
N VAL A 20 -12.48 7.66 6.31
CA VAL A 20 -12.67 7.91 7.76
C VAL A 20 -11.85 9.08 8.33
N ASP A 21 -10.55 8.89 8.55
CA ASP A 21 -9.62 9.88 9.11
C ASP A 21 -8.64 10.49 8.08
N ASP A 22 -8.50 9.91 6.88
CA ASP A 22 -7.50 10.28 5.87
C ASP A 22 -8.14 10.80 4.58
N ILE A 23 -7.54 11.86 4.01
CA ILE A 23 -7.88 12.40 2.69
C ILE A 23 -6.65 12.33 1.80
N LEU A 24 -6.76 11.60 0.70
CA LEU A 24 -5.74 11.50 -0.32
C LEU A 24 -6.19 12.26 -1.58
N CYS A 25 -5.39 13.22 -2.03
CA CYS A 25 -5.68 14.04 -3.20
C CYS A 25 -4.69 13.74 -4.33
N MET A 26 -5.22 13.37 -5.50
CA MET A 26 -4.49 13.24 -6.76
C MET A 26 -4.84 14.41 -7.66
N SER A 27 -3.90 15.35 -7.79
CA SER A 27 -4.03 16.50 -8.69
C SER A 27 -2.65 17.13 -8.87
N MET A 28 -2.39 17.74 -10.03
CA MET A 28 -1.21 18.60 -10.21
C MET A 28 -1.20 19.80 -9.24
N LYS A 29 -2.37 20.15 -8.70
CA LYS A 29 -2.57 21.22 -7.71
C LYS A 29 -3.07 20.67 -6.37
N ALA A 30 -2.66 19.44 -6.01
CA ALA A 30 -3.13 18.77 -4.79
C ALA A 30 -2.96 19.62 -3.53
N LYS A 31 -1.87 20.39 -3.42
CA LYS A 31 -1.63 21.28 -2.27
C LYS A 31 -2.68 22.39 -2.15
N GLU A 32 -3.02 23.06 -3.25
CA GLU A 32 -4.05 24.12 -3.27
C GLU A 32 -5.43 23.56 -2.89
N VAL A 33 -5.75 22.38 -3.41
CA VAL A 33 -7.01 21.67 -3.09
C VAL A 33 -7.06 21.30 -1.60
N MET A 34 -5.98 20.73 -1.07
CA MET A 34 -5.89 20.34 0.34
C MET A 34 -5.90 21.56 1.28
N GLU A 35 -5.29 22.68 0.91
CA GLU A 35 -5.37 23.94 1.66
C GLU A 35 -6.81 24.49 1.68
N GLY A 36 -7.54 24.40 0.56
CA GLY A 36 -8.95 24.75 0.49
C GLY A 36 -9.80 23.89 1.43
N ILE A 37 -9.60 22.58 1.42
CA ILE A 37 -10.28 21.64 2.33
C ILE A 37 -9.91 21.94 3.79
N GLY A 38 -8.64 22.24 4.07
CA GLY A 38 -8.14 22.55 5.41
C GLY A 38 -8.76 23.82 6.04
N LYS A 39 -9.29 24.73 5.22
CA LYS A 39 -10.07 25.89 5.69
C LYS A 39 -11.47 25.49 6.16
N LEU A 40 -12.08 24.50 5.52
CA LEU A 40 -13.42 24.01 5.82
C LEU A 40 -13.41 22.92 6.91
N PHE A 41 -12.36 22.10 6.95
CA PHE A 41 -12.21 20.96 7.85
C PHE A 41 -10.86 21.02 8.57
N LYS A 42 -10.85 20.96 9.91
CA LYS A 42 -9.60 20.92 10.68
C LYS A 42 -8.96 19.55 10.56
N PHE A 43 -7.89 19.44 9.78
CA PHE A 43 -7.05 18.24 9.79
C PHE A 43 -6.44 18.02 11.17
N LYS A 44 -6.51 16.77 11.66
CA LYS A 44 -5.73 16.35 12.83
C LYS A 44 -4.25 16.66 12.55
N LYS A 45 -3.59 17.33 13.48
CA LYS A 45 -2.16 17.72 13.41
C LYS A 45 -1.77 18.69 12.27
N ARG A 46 -2.70 19.25 11.47
CA ARG A 46 -2.40 20.24 10.39
C ARG A 46 -1.30 19.80 9.39
N LYS A 47 -1.12 18.50 9.17
CA LYS A 47 -0.08 18.00 8.26
C LYS A 47 -0.68 17.78 6.87
N ILE A 48 -0.17 18.53 5.89
CA ILE A 48 -0.37 18.27 4.46
C ILE A 48 1.01 17.81 3.97
N GLU A 49 1.25 16.52 3.99
CA GLU A 49 2.53 15.89 3.64
C GLU A 49 2.32 14.92 2.49
N LEU A 50 3.40 14.57 1.78
CA LEU A 50 3.33 13.49 0.80
C LEU A 50 2.95 12.19 1.54
N PRO A 51 1.97 11.43 1.02
CA PRO A 51 1.52 10.24 1.69
C PRO A 51 2.57 9.14 1.53
N GLU A 52 3.13 8.67 2.64
CA GLU A 52 4.06 7.53 2.67
C GLU A 52 3.30 6.19 2.68
N SER A 53 2.07 6.20 3.22
CA SER A 53 1.18 5.04 3.22
C SER A 53 -0.28 5.46 3.14
N TYR A 54 -1.12 4.63 2.52
CA TYR A 54 -2.57 4.79 2.46
C TYR A 54 -3.24 3.43 2.61
N LEU A 55 -4.19 3.31 3.56
CA LEU A 55 -4.92 2.06 3.84
C LEU A 55 -4.02 0.82 4.09
N GLY A 56 -2.84 1.02 4.69
CA GLY A 56 -1.90 -0.06 4.97
C GLY A 56 -1.02 -0.49 3.80
N ALA A 57 -1.15 0.15 2.63
CA ALA A 57 -0.19 0.04 1.55
C ALA A 57 0.84 1.18 1.63
N ARG A 58 2.12 0.87 1.47
CA ARG A 58 3.17 1.88 1.25
C ARG A 58 3.00 2.44 -0.16
N LEU A 59 3.16 3.75 -0.30
CA LEU A 59 3.13 4.44 -1.59
C LEU A 59 4.56 4.68 -2.06
N ASP A 60 5.09 3.78 -2.91
CA ASP A 60 6.41 3.93 -3.51
C ASP A 60 6.31 4.58 -4.90
N GLY A 61 6.64 5.87 -4.96
CA GLY A 61 6.84 6.61 -6.21
C GLY A 61 5.64 7.44 -6.69
N VAL A 62 5.94 8.42 -7.54
CA VAL A 62 4.98 9.37 -8.14
C VAL A 62 4.22 8.75 -9.33
N ASP A 63 4.79 7.72 -9.96
CA ASP A 63 4.27 7.16 -11.23
C ASP A 63 3.51 5.85 -11.10
N MET A 64 3.65 5.07 -10.02
CA MET A 64 2.91 3.82 -9.84
C MET A 64 2.60 3.51 -8.38
N TRP A 65 1.35 3.16 -8.10
CA TRP A 65 0.96 2.61 -6.80
C TRP A 65 1.33 1.14 -6.76
N THR A 66 2.48 0.85 -6.17
CA THR A 66 2.88 -0.55 -5.94
C THR A 66 2.73 -0.87 -4.47
N MET A 67 1.90 -1.86 -4.16
CA MET A 67 1.95 -2.49 -2.86
C MET A 67 3.12 -3.47 -2.89
N SER A 68 4.29 -3.05 -2.43
CA SER A 68 5.42 -3.96 -2.28
C SER A 68 5.03 -5.07 -1.30
N SER A 69 5.03 -6.32 -1.76
CA SER A 69 4.75 -7.49 -0.92
C SER A 69 5.75 -7.63 0.22
N TYR A 70 6.89 -6.94 0.13
CA TYR A 70 7.95 -6.91 1.14
C TYR A 70 7.43 -6.48 2.50
N ASP A 71 6.74 -5.34 2.61
CA ASP A 71 6.28 -4.82 3.90
C ASP A 71 5.24 -5.76 4.53
N TYR A 72 4.37 -6.36 3.71
CA TYR A 72 3.40 -7.35 4.16
C TYR A 72 4.08 -8.59 4.73
N VAL A 73 5.06 -9.15 4.01
CA VAL A 73 5.81 -10.34 4.45
C VAL A 73 6.62 -10.02 5.72
N VAL A 74 7.25 -8.85 5.80
CA VAL A 74 8.00 -8.42 7.00
C VAL A 74 7.07 -8.29 8.20
N ALA A 75 5.91 -7.65 8.04
CA ALA A 75 4.92 -7.52 9.10
C ALA A 75 4.36 -8.89 9.54
N ALA A 76 4.03 -9.76 8.59
CA ALA A 76 3.55 -11.11 8.87
C ALA A 76 4.59 -11.93 9.65
N VAL A 77 5.86 -11.91 9.22
CA VAL A 77 6.96 -12.59 9.93
C VAL A 77 7.16 -12.03 11.33
N LYS A 78 7.08 -10.71 11.50
CA LYS A 78 7.18 -10.07 12.82
C LYS A 78 6.06 -10.53 13.75
N ASN A 79 4.81 -10.51 13.28
CA ASN A 79 3.65 -10.95 14.05
C ASN A 79 3.74 -12.42 14.46
N VAL A 80 4.19 -13.29 13.56
CA VAL A 80 4.44 -14.72 13.86
C VAL A 80 5.53 -14.88 14.91
N LYS A 81 6.65 -14.15 14.79
CA LYS A 81 7.74 -14.19 15.78
C LYS A 81 7.28 -13.73 17.16
N GLU A 82 6.46 -12.69 17.25
CA GLU A 82 5.91 -12.21 18.52
C GLU A 82 4.93 -13.22 19.13
N THR A 83 4.05 -13.81 18.33
CA THR A 83 3.10 -14.82 18.78
C THR A 83 3.80 -16.10 19.28
N LEU A 84 4.89 -16.52 18.62
CA LEU A 84 5.67 -17.69 19.03
C LEU A 84 6.51 -17.46 20.30
N LYS A 85 6.93 -16.22 20.60
CA LYS A 85 7.69 -15.93 21.83
C LYS A 85 6.90 -16.27 23.10
N GLY A 86 5.58 -16.17 23.06
CA GLY A 86 4.69 -16.53 24.18
C GLY A 86 4.21 -17.98 24.18
N ASN A 87 4.55 -18.78 23.17
CA ASN A 87 3.97 -20.11 22.96
C ASN A 87 5.05 -21.18 22.86
N THR A 88 5.19 -22.02 23.89
CA THR A 88 6.21 -23.08 23.97
C THR A 88 5.96 -24.26 23.04
N LYS A 89 4.78 -24.33 22.41
CA LYS A 89 4.35 -25.46 21.57
C LYS A 89 4.86 -25.39 20.12
N TRP A 90 5.16 -24.20 19.61
CA TRP A 90 5.53 -24.00 18.20
C TRP A 90 6.87 -23.26 18.09
N LYS A 91 7.75 -23.73 17.21
CA LYS A 91 9.06 -23.11 16.94
C LYS A 91 9.14 -22.74 15.47
N LEU A 92 9.80 -21.61 15.17
CA LEU A 92 10.08 -21.25 13.78
C LEU A 92 11.00 -22.32 13.15
N PRO A 93 10.66 -22.80 11.94
CA PRO A 93 11.56 -23.66 11.18
C PRO A 93 12.90 -22.94 10.96
N LYS A 94 14.02 -23.60 11.24
CA LYS A 94 15.35 -23.04 10.95
C LYS A 94 15.70 -23.10 9.46
N ASN A 95 15.04 -24.01 8.74
CA ASN A 95 15.18 -24.20 7.30
C ASN A 95 13.79 -24.12 6.68
N ALA A 96 13.65 -23.35 5.60
CA ALA A 96 12.48 -23.36 4.74
C ALA A 96 12.80 -24.25 3.54
N PRO A 97 12.49 -25.57 3.56
CA PRO A 97 12.56 -26.35 2.34
C PRO A 97 11.60 -25.71 1.34
N THR A 98 12.07 -25.50 0.10
CA THR A 98 11.20 -25.02 -0.98
C THR A 98 10.00 -25.96 -1.08
N PRO A 99 8.76 -25.43 -1.05
CA PRO A 99 7.56 -26.26 -1.14
C PRO A 99 7.46 -26.95 -2.51
N MET A 100 8.18 -26.44 -3.52
CA MET A 100 8.32 -27.08 -4.82
C MET A 100 9.40 -28.16 -4.76
N THR A 101 8.99 -29.40 -5.00
CA THR A 101 9.90 -30.48 -5.37
C THR A 101 10.51 -30.17 -6.73
N SER A 102 11.78 -30.53 -6.96
CA SER A 102 12.47 -30.33 -8.25
C SER A 102 11.81 -31.03 -9.44
N ALA A 103 10.82 -31.90 -9.19
CA ALA A 103 10.00 -32.60 -10.18
C ALA A 103 8.60 -31.96 -10.38
N TYR A 104 8.38 -30.74 -9.91
CA TYR A 104 7.12 -30.03 -10.16
C TYR A 104 7.11 -29.52 -11.61
N GLU A 105 6.41 -30.24 -12.49
CA GLU A 105 6.16 -29.90 -13.88
C GLU A 105 4.73 -29.35 -14.02
N PRO A 106 4.54 -28.01 -13.99
CA PRO A 106 3.21 -27.38 -14.02
C PRO A 106 2.42 -27.67 -15.32
N GLU A 107 3.08 -28.17 -16.36
CA GLU A 107 2.44 -28.60 -17.61
C GLU A 107 1.66 -29.91 -17.49
N MET A 108 1.91 -30.71 -16.45
CA MET A 108 1.22 -31.98 -16.18
C MET A 108 0.03 -31.83 -15.21
N ASP A 109 -0.17 -30.65 -14.61
CA ASP A 109 -1.29 -30.37 -13.71
C ASP A 109 -2.56 -30.01 -14.52
N GLY A 110 -3.01 -30.98 -15.32
CA GLY A 110 -4.30 -30.94 -15.99
C GLY A 110 -5.40 -31.30 -15.01
N SER A 111 -6.31 -30.36 -14.74
CA SER A 111 -7.48 -30.58 -13.89
C SER A 111 -8.34 -31.72 -14.45
N SER A 112 -8.52 -32.79 -13.66
CA SER A 112 -9.57 -33.79 -13.89
C SER A 112 -10.83 -33.44 -13.11
#